data_AF-A0A3D3QAN6-F1
#
_entry.id   AF-A0A3D3QAN6-F1
#
_cell.length_a   1.000
_cell.length_b   1.000
_cell.length_c   1.000
_cell.angle_alpha   90.00
_cell.angle_beta   90.00
_cell.angle_gamma   90.00
#
_symmetry.space_group_name_H-M   'P 1'
#
loop_
_entity.id
_entity.type
_entity.pdbx_description
1 polymer ?
#
loop_
_entity_poly.entity_id
_entity_poly.type
_entity_poly.pdbx_seq_one_letter_code
_entity_poly.pdbx_strand_id
1 'polypeptide(L)'
;MEIAASLGLSVVERTVDRTELYMADEMFLCGTGVQVAPITRVDGRVVGSGKLGDITRAVQDRYLAAVHGELDEFRHWLTPVYGRPS
;
A
#
# COMPACT_ATOMS: atom_id res chain seq x y z
N MET A 1 -6.75 4.16 -1.27
CA MET A 1 -7.42 4.34 0.03
C MET A 1 -8.36 3.19 0.37
N GLU A 2 -9.03 2.56 -0.60
CA GLU A 2 -9.96 1.44 -0.38
C GLU A 2 -9.35 0.24 0.39
N ILE A 3 -8.12 -0.17 0.05
CA ILE A 3 -7.41 -1.24 0.78
C ILE A 3 -7.21 -0.90 2.26
N ALA A 4 -6.83 0.35 2.58
CA ALA A 4 -6.64 0.75 3.96
C ALA A 4 -7.98 0.72 4.72
N ALA A 5 -9.07 1.13 4.07
CA ALA A 5 -10.42 1.03 4.62
C ALA A 5 -10.87 -0.42 4.84
N SER A 6 -10.58 -1.35 3.92
CA SER A 6 -10.92 -2.77 4.10
C SER A 6 -10.10 -3.46 5.20
N LEU A 7 -8.93 -2.91 5.54
CA LEU A 7 -8.13 -3.29 6.71
C LEU A 7 -8.58 -2.60 8.01
N GLY A 8 -9.63 -1.76 7.98
CA GLY A 8 -10.11 -1.03 9.16
C GLY A 8 -9.20 0.12 9.60
N LEU A 9 -8.31 0.59 8.73
CA LEU A 9 -7.39 1.68 9.04
C LEU A 9 -8.06 3.04 8.80
N SER A 10 -7.86 3.96 9.75
CA SER A 10 -8.23 5.37 9.55
C SER A 10 -7.27 6.03 8.57
N VAL A 11 -7.80 6.67 7.53
CA VAL A 11 -7.00 7.40 6.54
C VAL A 11 -7.29 8.89 6.65
N VAL A 12 -6.23 9.70 6.67
CA VAL A 12 -6.32 11.16 6.67
C VAL A 12 -5.52 11.70 5.50
N GLU A 13 -6.17 12.43 4.61
CA GLU A 13 -5.51 13.16 3.54
C GLU A 13 -5.24 14.60 4.01
N ARG A 14 -3.97 14.98 4.04
CA ARG A 14 -3.52 16.32 4.43
C ARG A 14 -2.13 16.59 3.87
N THR A 15 -1.72 17.85 3.89
CA THR A 15 -0.31 18.20 3.75
C THR A 15 0.48 17.59 4.91
N VAL A 16 1.63 17.02 4.59
CA VAL A 16 2.56 16.42 5.55
C VAL A 16 3.88 17.18 5.48
N ASP A 17 4.35 17.66 6.62
CA ASP A 17 5.62 18.36 6.71
C ASP A 17 6.79 17.38 6.64
N ARG A 18 7.92 17.83 6.09
CA ARG A 18 9.14 17.01 5.97
C ARG A 18 9.62 16.48 7.33
N THR A 19 9.43 17.24 8.40
CA THR A 19 9.81 16.84 9.76
C THR A 19 8.98 15.67 10.28
N GLU A 20 7.72 15.57 9.86
CA GLU A 20 6.83 14.46 10.24
C GLU A 20 7.27 13.15 9.59
N LEU A 21 7.83 13.20 8.38
CA LEU A 21 8.37 12.00 7.71
C LEU A 21 9.46 11.33 8.57
N TYR A 22 10.25 12.11 9.30
CA TYR A 22 11.30 11.56 10.18
C TYR A 22 10.77 10.99 11.49
N MET A 23 9.52 11.31 11.86
CA MET A 23 8.87 10.83 13.07
C MET A 23 7.86 9.70 12.80
N ALA A 24 7.61 9.38 11.53
CA ALA A 24 6.70 8.32 11.15
C ALA A 24 7.22 6.94 11.60
N ASP A 25 6.32 6.11 12.11
CA ASP A 25 6.61 4.71 12.46
C ASP A 25 6.84 3.87 11.20
N GLU A 26 6.08 4.15 10.14
CA GLU A 26 6.15 3.47 8.85
C GLU A 26 5.91 4.45 7.70
N MET A 27 6.54 4.19 6.56
CA MET A 27 6.33 4.94 5.33
C MET A 27 6.39 4.00 4.13
N PHE A 28 5.61 4.30 3.09
CA PHE A 28 5.66 3.59 1.82
C PHE A 28 5.32 4.52 0.65
N LEU A 29 5.78 4.15 -0.54
CA LEU A 29 5.32 4.74 -1.80
C LEU A 29 4.32 3.81 -2.47
N CYS A 30 3.39 4.39 -3.21
CA CYS A 30 2.53 3.64 -4.11
C CYS A 30 2.56 4.19 -5.54
N GLY A 31 2.46 3.31 -6.53
CA GLY A 31 2.35 3.68 -7.94
C GLY A 31 2.34 2.45 -8.84
N THR A 32 1.80 2.54 -10.05
CA THR A 32 1.60 1.37 -10.93
C THR A 32 2.86 0.52 -11.14
N GLY A 33 4.02 1.16 -11.31
CA GLY A 33 5.31 0.45 -11.48
C GLY A 33 5.97 -0.02 -10.18
N VAL A 34 5.69 0.64 -9.06
CA VAL A 34 6.33 0.39 -7.75
C VAL A 34 5.43 -0.44 -6.83
N GLN A 35 4.16 -0.59 -7.20
CA GLN A 35 3.08 -1.20 -6.41
C GLN A 35 2.96 -0.52 -5.05
N VAL A 36 3.27 -1.22 -3.96
CA VAL A 36 3.42 -0.70 -2.59
C VAL A 36 4.85 -1.02 -2.15
N ALA A 37 5.70 0.00 -2.01
CA ALA A 37 7.10 -0.18 -1.65
C ALA A 37 7.43 0.48 -0.32
N PRO A 38 7.98 -0.25 0.66
CA PRO A 38 8.35 0.31 1.96
C PRO A 38 9.51 1.28 1.84
N ILE A 39 9.47 2.34 2.65
CA ILE A 39 10.55 3.31 2.81
C ILE A 39 11.14 3.12 4.21
N THR A 40 12.37 2.62 4.28
CA THR A 40 13.07 2.39 5.55
C THR A 40 14.05 3.52 5.91
N ARG A 41 14.32 4.43 4.96
CA ARG A 41 15.25 5.55 5.14
C ARG A 41 14.88 6.75 4.27
N VAL A 42 14.89 7.95 4.85
CA VAL A 42 14.69 9.24 4.16
C VAL A 42 15.83 10.17 4.55
N ASP A 43 16.52 10.77 3.59
CA ASP A 43 17.61 11.72 3.82
C ASP A 43 18.69 11.22 4.80
N GLY A 44 19.05 9.94 4.67
CA GLY A 44 20.02 9.29 5.55
C GLY A 44 19.48 8.88 6.92
N ARG A 45 18.27 9.28 7.30
CA ARG A 45 17.63 8.94 8.59
C ARG A 45 16.76 7.70 8.47
N VAL A 46 16.88 6.80 9.44
CA VAL A 46 16.04 5.60 9.53
C VAL A 46 14.60 6.01 9.87
N VAL A 47 13.63 5.43 9.17
CA VAL A 47 12.19 5.57 9.47
C VAL A 47 11.80 4.42 10.40
N GLY A 48 11.12 4.72 11.52
CA GLY A 48 10.74 3.74 12.53
C GLY A 48 11.88 2.80 12.92
N SER A 49 11.66 1.49 12.76
CA SER A 49 12.67 0.45 13.05
C SER A 49 13.66 0.18 11.91
N GLY A 50 13.55 0.87 10.76
CA GLY A 50 14.34 0.63 9.56
C GLY A 50 14.05 -0.70 8.85
N LYS A 51 12.92 -1.32 9.17
CA LYS A 51 12.45 -2.58 8.58
C LYS A 51 11.05 -2.38 8.00
N LEU A 52 10.59 -3.34 7.22
CA LEU A 52 9.19 -3.39 6.77
C LEU A 52 8.28 -3.52 8.01
N GLY A 53 7.43 -2.52 8.23
CA GLY A 53 6.44 -2.53 9.31
C GLY A 53 5.17 -3.28 8.94
N ASP A 54 4.32 -3.49 9.94
CA ASP A 54 3.16 -4.38 9.87
C ASP A 54 2.03 -3.77 9.06
N ILE A 55 1.82 -2.46 9.14
CA ILE A 55 0.77 -1.77 8.37
C ILE A 55 1.13 -1.78 6.88
N THR A 56 2.38 -1.45 6.56
CA THR A 56 2.90 -1.43 5.19
C THR A 56 2.84 -2.82 4.57
N ARG A 57 3.19 -3.86 5.34
CA ARG A 57 3.06 -5.25 4.91
C ARG A 57 1.60 -5.61 4.63
N ALA A 58 0.69 -5.32 5.56
CA ALA A 58 -0.73 -5.63 5.38
C ALA A 58 -1.32 -4.96 4.13
N VAL A 59 -0.97 -3.70 3.89
CA VAL A 59 -1.40 -2.97 2.68
C VAL A 59 -0.79 -3.58 1.42
N GLN A 60 0.50 -3.93 1.43
CA GLN A 60 1.18 -4.59 0.31
C GLN A 60 0.55 -5.93 -0.04
N ASP A 61 0.37 -6.80 0.96
CA ASP A 61 -0.20 -8.15 0.78
C ASP A 61 -1.64 -8.06 0.27
N ARG A 62 -2.45 -7.15 0.84
CA ARG A 62 -3.84 -6.94 0.40
C ARG A 62 -3.91 -6.41 -1.03
N TYR A 63 -3.02 -5.48 -1.40
CA TYR A 63 -2.91 -4.99 -2.77
C TYR A 63 -2.58 -6.10 -3.76
N LEU A 64 -1.58 -6.94 -3.45
CA LEU A 64 -1.17 -8.05 -4.30
C LEU A 64 -2.31 -9.06 -4.51
N ALA A 65 -2.99 -9.45 -3.43
CA ALA A 65 -4.15 -10.33 -3.51
C ALA A 65 -5.29 -9.72 -4.35
N ALA A 66 -5.51 -8.40 -4.24
CA ALA A 66 -6.52 -7.69 -5.04
C ALA A 66 -6.20 -7.74 -6.53
N VAL A 67 -4.96 -7.42 -6.92
CA VAL A 67 -4.58 -7.37 -8.35
C VAL A 67 -4.41 -8.76 -8.98
N HIS A 68 -4.18 -9.79 -8.17
CA HIS A 68 -4.21 -11.19 -8.62
C HIS A 68 -5.63 -11.79 -8.68
N GLY A 69 -6.65 -11.06 -8.23
CA GLY A 69 -8.04 -11.53 -8.26
C GLY A 69 -8.38 -12.57 -7.20
N GLU A 70 -7.60 -12.61 -6.12
CA GLU A 70 -7.82 -13.49 -4.98
C GLU A 70 -8.90 -12.94 -4.03
N LEU A 71 -9.28 -11.67 -4.22
CA LEU A 71 -10.21 -10.96 -3.36
C LEU A 71 -11.48 -10.57 -4.12
N ASP A 72 -12.60 -11.22 -3.78
CA ASP A 72 -13.91 -10.95 -4.39
C ASP A 72 -14.32 -9.47 -4.25
N GLU A 73 -13.98 -8.82 -3.14
CA GLU A 73 -14.27 -7.40 -2.88
C GLU A 73 -13.66 -6.46 -3.93
N PHE A 74 -12.52 -6.81 -4.52
CA PHE A 74 -11.79 -5.98 -5.49
C PHE A 74 -11.87 -6.50 -6.92
N ARG A 75 -12.72 -7.49 -7.21
CA ARG A 75 -12.84 -8.03 -8.57
C ARG A 75 -13.25 -7.01 -9.62
N HIS A 76 -13.95 -5.97 -9.21
CA HIS A 76 -14.33 -4.87 -10.08
C HIS A 76 -13.14 -4.03 -10.58
N TRP A 77 -11.94 -4.18 -9.98
CA TRP A 77 -10.70 -3.58 -10.48
C TRP A 77 -10.10 -4.35 -11.67
N LEU A 78 -10.52 -5.60 -11.89
CA LEU A 78 -9.92 -6.50 -12.86
C LEU A 78 -10.78 -6.58 -14.11
N THR A 79 -10.14 -6.45 -15.27
CA THR A 79 -10.76 -6.73 -16.56
C THR A 79 -10.25 -8.08 -17.08
N PRO A 80 -11.08 -9.14 -17.10
CA PRO A 80 -10.71 -10.43 -17.68
C PRO A 80 -10.38 -10.30 -19.17
N VAL A 81 -9.25 -10.87 -19.58
CA VAL A 81 -8.81 -10.86 -21.00
C VAL A 81 -8.82 -12.26 -21.64
N TYR A 82 -9.16 -13.30 -20.89
CA TYR A 82 -9.44 -14.60 -21.48
C TYR A 82 -10.73 -14.47 -22.29
N GLY A 83 -10.66 -14.74 -23.60
CA GLY A 83 -11.79 -14.62 -24.51
C GLY A 83 -13.00 -15.38 -23.96
N ARG A 84 -14.19 -14.78 -24.10
CA ARG A 84 -15.47 -15.42 -23.77
C ARG A 84 -15.47 -16.81 -24.45
N PRO A 85 -15.62 -17.93 -23.71
CA PRO A 85 -15.74 -19.22 -24.36
C PRO A 85 -16.97 -19.15 -25.28
N SER A 86 -16.73 -19.42 -26.56
CA SER A 86 -17.75 -19.57 -27.60
C SER A 86 -18.74 -20.68 -27.24
#